data_AF-A0A3D3GC11-F1
#
_entry.id   AF-A0A3D3GC11-F1
#
_cell.length_a   1.000
_cell.length_b   1.000
_cell.length_c   1.000
_cell.angle_alpha   90.00
_cell.angle_beta   90.00
_cell.angle_gamma   90.00
#
_symmetry.space_group_name_H-M   'P 1'
#
loop_
_entity.id
_entity.type
_entity.pdbx_description
1 polymer ?
#
loop_
_entity_poly.entity_id
_entity_poly.type
_entity_poly.pdbx_seq_one_letter_code
_entity_poly.pdbx_strand_id
1 'polypeptide(L)'
;MAHTILPVLRSNAMKTIAALDFETTGLDPQTGQVIEAAVILLEVDNSKALGRELESYTSMNDPGAPIPQEVMELTGITDEMVRGQKLDWIKFNAILKKADLVIAHNARFDRGWAEKHGQFSSSAWGCTHAMIDWKRTHKMPCGTLRHIAWEHGYFPTSHRALDDVRTMLHVLKQPTKSRPQETYFEEMLRNALAGKRLVLARGSAFEKKDALKSRQFFWSGLQKVWWSLVPEPEWEELKGWLERDIYNGRPTFETIPQVDFLAADFKTKYRLE
;
A
#
# COMPACT_ATOMS: atom_id res chain seq x y z
N MET A 1 1.21 -7.49 -20.65
CA MET A 1 -0.12 -6.92 -20.37
C MET A 1 -0.21 -6.73 -18.86
N ALA A 2 -0.37 -5.50 -18.37
CA ALA A 2 -0.55 -5.26 -16.95
C ALA A 2 -1.93 -5.78 -16.56
N HIS A 3 -1.98 -6.84 -15.78
CA HIS A 3 -3.23 -7.27 -15.17
C HIS A 3 -3.56 -6.24 -14.10
N THR A 4 -4.39 -5.28 -14.47
CA THR A 4 -4.93 -4.30 -13.54
C THR A 4 -5.60 -5.05 -12.38
N ILE A 5 -5.55 -4.50 -11.18
CA ILE A 5 -6.28 -4.98 -9.98
C ILE A 5 -7.79 -5.25 -10.26
N LEU A 6 -8.31 -4.68 -11.34
CA LEU A 6 -9.73 -4.55 -11.67
C LEU A 6 -10.49 -5.86 -11.99
N PRO A 7 -10.00 -6.84 -12.78
CA PRO A 7 -10.81 -8.00 -13.14
C PRO A 7 -11.13 -8.91 -11.94
N VAL A 8 -10.15 -9.14 -11.07
CA VAL A 8 -10.31 -9.99 -9.88
C VAL A 8 -11.24 -9.33 -8.87
N LEU A 9 -11.01 -8.05 -8.56
CA LEU A 9 -11.85 -7.32 -7.60
C LEU A 9 -13.29 -7.04 -8.13
N ARG A 10 -13.48 -6.83 -9.44
CA ARG A 10 -14.80 -6.52 -10.04
C ARG A 10 -15.73 -7.73 -10.12
N SER A 11 -15.17 -8.93 -10.13
CA SER A 11 -15.96 -10.14 -10.00
C SER A 11 -16.37 -10.32 -8.54
N ASN A 12 -17.58 -10.80 -8.27
CA ASN A 12 -17.94 -11.35 -6.94
C ASN A 12 -17.13 -12.64 -6.61
N ALA A 13 -16.01 -12.90 -7.29
CA ALA A 13 -15.20 -14.09 -7.15
C ALA A 13 -13.99 -13.92 -6.22
N MET A 14 -13.62 -12.70 -5.78
CA MET A 14 -12.65 -12.55 -4.70
C MET A 14 -13.21 -13.20 -3.44
N LYS A 15 -12.56 -14.28 -3.03
CA LYS A 15 -12.92 -15.13 -1.90
C LYS A 15 -11.81 -15.18 -0.86
N THR A 16 -10.61 -14.74 -1.21
CA THR A 16 -9.44 -14.84 -0.33
C THR A 16 -8.56 -13.61 -0.41
N ILE A 17 -8.02 -13.22 0.74
CA ILE A 17 -6.97 -12.21 0.84
C ILE A 17 -5.77 -12.76 1.60
N ALA A 18 -4.57 -12.32 1.24
CA ALA A 18 -3.39 -12.52 2.05
C ALA A 18 -2.93 -11.17 2.61
N ALA A 19 -2.94 -11.05 3.93
CA ALA A 19 -2.36 -9.93 4.64
C ALA A 19 -0.93 -10.29 5.06
N LEU A 20 0.04 -9.42 4.76
CA LEU A 20 1.44 -9.68 5.07
C LEU A 20 2.16 -8.45 5.59
N ASP A 21 3.31 -8.70 6.21
CA ASP A 21 4.25 -7.70 6.71
C ASP A 21 5.67 -8.31 6.75
N PHE A 22 6.69 -7.47 6.55
CA PHE A 22 8.10 -7.84 6.67
C PHE A 22 8.85 -6.90 7.61
N GLU A 23 9.64 -7.48 8.50
CA GLU A 23 10.72 -6.76 9.18
C GLU A 23 12.04 -7.01 8.44
N THR A 24 12.84 -5.95 8.27
CA THR A 24 14.01 -5.99 7.37
C THR A 24 15.16 -5.16 7.92
N THR A 25 16.38 -5.43 7.46
CA THR A 25 17.57 -4.66 7.84
C THR A 25 17.66 -3.28 7.20
N GLY A 26 16.74 -2.90 6.31
CA GLY A 26 16.76 -1.61 5.64
C GLY A 26 15.63 -1.43 4.63
N LEU A 27 15.50 -0.24 4.06
CA LEU A 27 14.34 0.10 3.23
C LEU A 27 14.40 -0.42 1.78
N ASP A 28 15.60 -0.75 1.29
CA ASP A 28 15.82 -1.15 -0.10
C ASP A 28 15.97 -2.68 -0.23
N PRO A 29 15.06 -3.37 -0.94
CA PRO A 29 15.19 -4.79 -1.25
C PRO A 29 16.50 -5.17 -1.95
N GLN A 30 17.15 -4.27 -2.68
CA GLN A 30 18.41 -4.59 -3.38
C GLN A 30 19.59 -4.72 -2.42
N THR A 31 19.61 -3.96 -1.32
CA THR A 31 20.76 -3.91 -0.40
C THR A 31 20.47 -4.54 0.97
N GLY A 32 19.21 -4.60 1.39
CA GLY A 32 18.83 -5.16 2.69
C GLY A 32 18.45 -6.65 2.63
N GLN A 33 18.09 -7.17 3.80
CA GLN A 33 17.62 -8.54 4.01
C GLN A 33 16.35 -8.55 4.86
N VAL A 34 15.47 -9.52 4.59
CA VAL A 34 14.32 -9.82 5.47
C VAL A 34 14.85 -10.52 6.73
N ILE A 35 14.38 -10.08 7.91
CA ILE A 35 14.71 -10.67 9.22
C ILE A 35 13.50 -11.33 9.89
N GLU A 36 12.29 -10.91 9.53
CA GLU A 36 11.06 -11.60 9.89
C GLU A 36 10.01 -11.39 8.79
N ALA A 37 9.16 -12.39 8.58
CA ALA A 37 8.01 -12.27 7.71
C ALA A 37 6.78 -12.87 8.38
N ALA A 38 5.61 -12.31 8.08
CA ALA A 38 4.34 -12.90 8.42
C ALA A 38 3.36 -12.78 7.26
N VAL A 39 2.51 -13.81 7.12
CA VAL A 39 1.38 -13.81 6.21
C VAL A 39 0.19 -14.52 6.87
N ILE A 40 -1.00 -13.94 6.73
CA ILE A 40 -2.27 -14.54 7.10
C ILE A 40 -3.18 -14.55 5.87
N LEU A 41 -3.65 -15.73 5.48
CA LEU A 41 -4.67 -15.94 4.46
C LEU A 41 -6.04 -15.98 5.13
N LEU A 42 -6.98 -15.17 4.64
CA LEU A 42 -8.35 -15.12 5.15
C LEU A 42 -9.37 -15.30 4.04
N GLU A 43 -10.53 -15.84 4.40
CA GLU A 43 -11.74 -15.78 3.58
C GLU A 43 -12.25 -14.33 3.51
N VAL A 44 -12.82 -13.97 2.36
CA VAL A 44 -13.64 -12.77 2.16
C VAL A 44 -15.02 -13.24 1.76
N ASP A 45 -16.05 -12.80 2.48
CA ASP A 45 -17.42 -13.18 2.18
C ASP A 45 -18.01 -12.38 1.00
N ASN A 46 -19.24 -12.72 0.62
CA ASN A 46 -19.93 -12.06 -0.50
C ASN A 46 -20.27 -10.59 -0.19
N SER A 47 -20.38 -10.21 1.08
CA SER A 47 -20.52 -8.82 1.53
C SER A 47 -19.18 -8.07 1.56
N LYS A 48 -18.08 -8.71 1.16
CA LYS A 48 -16.73 -8.15 1.20
C LYS A 48 -16.25 -7.86 2.62
N ALA A 49 -16.72 -8.62 3.61
CA ALA A 49 -16.19 -8.59 4.96
C ALA A 49 -15.03 -9.59 5.13
N LEU A 50 -14.11 -9.26 6.04
CA LEU A 50 -13.00 -10.14 6.42
C LEU A 50 -13.52 -11.29 7.29
N GLY A 51 -13.44 -12.49 6.74
CA GLY A 51 -13.92 -13.73 7.36
C GLY A 51 -12.86 -14.42 8.22
N ARG A 52 -12.89 -15.76 8.16
CA ARG A 52 -12.06 -16.66 8.95
C ARG A 52 -10.63 -16.72 8.41
N GLU A 53 -9.67 -16.81 9.33
CA GLU A 53 -8.29 -17.18 9.00
C GLU A 53 -8.22 -18.63 8.51
N LEU A 54 -7.72 -18.82 7.29
CA LEU A 54 -7.56 -20.12 6.65
C LEU A 54 -6.20 -20.74 6.96
N GLU A 55 -5.16 -19.91 6.92
CA GLU A 55 -3.78 -20.34 7.06
C GLU A 55 -2.93 -19.14 7.44
N SER A 56 -1.90 -19.36 8.27
CA SER A 56 -0.90 -18.36 8.57
C SER A 56 0.50 -18.95 8.61
N TYR A 57 1.48 -18.12 8.34
CA TYR A 57 2.89 -18.46 8.45
C TYR A 57 3.68 -17.25 8.93
N THR A 58 4.55 -17.48 9.89
CA THR A 58 5.52 -16.51 10.39
C THR A 58 6.86 -17.20 10.57
N SER A 59 7.94 -16.49 10.27
CA SER A 59 9.30 -16.98 10.48
C SER A 59 10.27 -15.84 10.59
N MET A 60 11.28 -16.03 11.45
CA MET A 60 12.50 -15.25 11.42
C MET A 60 13.42 -15.72 10.28
N ASN A 61 14.38 -14.88 9.94
CA ASN A 61 15.39 -15.17 8.93
C ASN A 61 16.73 -14.57 9.35
N ASP A 62 17.79 -15.39 9.36
CA ASP A 62 19.15 -14.90 9.57
C ASP A 62 19.57 -14.05 8.35
N PRO A 63 19.85 -12.75 8.53
CA PRO A 63 20.30 -11.89 7.44
C PRO A 63 21.76 -12.17 7.01
N GLY A 64 22.51 -12.98 7.77
CA GLY A 64 23.92 -13.30 7.50
C GLY A 64 24.90 -12.15 7.73
N ALA A 65 24.41 -11.04 8.28
CA ALA A 65 25.17 -9.83 8.62
C ALA A 65 24.52 -9.15 9.84
N PRO A 66 25.26 -8.34 10.62
CA PRO A 66 24.70 -7.67 11.78
C PRO A 66 23.47 -6.81 11.44
N ILE A 67 22.42 -6.93 12.23
CA ILE A 67 21.22 -6.07 12.12
C ILE A 67 21.61 -4.65 12.55
N PRO A 68 21.27 -3.59 11.78
CA PRO A 68 21.52 -2.22 12.20
C PRO A 68 20.87 -1.90 13.55
N GLN A 69 21.56 -1.14 14.41
CA GLN A 69 21.09 -0.83 15.75
C GLN A 69 19.69 -0.18 15.75
N GLU A 70 19.45 0.76 14.84
CA GLU A 70 18.14 1.42 14.67
C GLU A 70 17.01 0.44 14.34
N VAL A 71 17.30 -0.63 13.59
CA VAL A 71 16.32 -1.68 13.27
C VAL A 71 16.07 -2.56 14.51
N MET A 72 17.11 -2.90 15.26
CA MET A 72 16.95 -3.66 16.51
C MET A 72 16.15 -2.87 17.55
N GLU A 73 16.39 -1.56 17.68
CA GLU A 73 15.65 -0.67 18.58
C GLU A 73 14.18 -0.53 18.17
N LEU A 74 13.91 -0.48 16.86
CA LEU A 74 12.56 -0.38 16.33
C LEU A 74 11.78 -1.69 16.50
N THR A 75 12.35 -2.81 16.05
CA THR A 75 11.66 -4.11 15.93
C THR A 75 11.77 -4.97 17.19
N GLY A 76 12.81 -4.74 17.99
CA GLY A 76 13.20 -5.63 19.09
C GLY A 76 13.82 -6.96 18.64
N ILE A 77 14.09 -7.14 17.35
CA ILE A 77 14.71 -8.35 16.80
C ILE A 77 16.23 -8.21 16.87
N THR A 78 16.91 -9.12 17.59
CA THR A 78 18.38 -9.11 17.73
C THR A 78 19.07 -10.15 16.86
N ASP A 79 20.38 -10.00 16.64
CA ASP A 79 21.21 -10.98 15.93
C ASP A 79 21.11 -12.39 16.54
N GLU A 80 20.98 -12.49 17.87
CA GLU A 80 20.81 -13.78 18.57
C GLU A 80 19.49 -14.46 18.23
N MET A 81 18.41 -13.69 18.08
CA MET A 81 17.07 -14.23 17.78
C MET A 81 17.01 -14.85 16.39
N VAL A 82 17.66 -14.21 15.41
CA VAL A 82 17.64 -14.63 14.01
C VAL A 82 18.73 -15.65 13.67
N ARG A 83 19.73 -15.84 14.53
CA ARG A 83 20.89 -16.69 14.26
C ARG A 83 20.50 -18.10 13.84
N GLY A 84 20.88 -18.49 12.64
CA GLY A 84 20.59 -19.81 12.05
C GLY A 84 19.13 -20.03 11.65
N GLN A 85 18.25 -19.05 11.83
CA GLN A 85 16.86 -19.13 11.38
C GLN A 85 16.79 -19.01 9.85
N LYS A 86 15.83 -19.71 9.25
CA LYS A 86 15.63 -19.68 7.80
C LYS A 86 14.16 -19.63 7.46
N LEU A 87 13.75 -18.56 6.82
CA LEU A 87 12.41 -18.41 6.28
C LEU A 87 12.21 -19.38 5.10
N ASP A 88 11.14 -20.16 5.17
CA ASP A 88 10.70 -21.04 4.10
C ASP A 88 9.88 -20.25 3.08
N TRP A 89 10.58 -19.70 2.08
CA TRP A 89 9.96 -18.96 0.99
C TRP A 89 9.01 -19.82 0.17
N ILE A 90 9.19 -21.14 0.09
CA ILE A 90 8.26 -22.02 -0.62
C ILE A 90 6.92 -22.01 0.09
N LYS A 91 6.91 -22.17 1.41
CA LYS A 91 5.69 -22.13 2.23
C LYS A 91 5.05 -20.74 2.22
N PHE A 92 5.82 -19.68 2.46
CA PHE A 92 5.31 -18.30 2.41
C PHE A 92 4.64 -18.02 1.05
N ASN A 93 5.31 -18.39 -0.04
CA ASN A 93 4.80 -18.15 -1.38
C ASN A 93 3.59 -19.02 -1.74
N ALA A 94 3.51 -20.24 -1.21
CA ALA A 94 2.35 -21.11 -1.39
C ALA A 94 1.08 -20.51 -0.78
N ILE A 95 1.19 -19.77 0.34
CA ILE A 95 0.06 -19.07 0.95
C ILE A 95 -0.36 -17.88 0.09
N LEU A 96 0.60 -17.03 -0.32
CA LEU A 96 0.29 -15.86 -1.16
C LEU A 96 -0.37 -16.23 -2.48
N LYS A 97 0.04 -17.33 -3.11
CA LYS A 97 -0.56 -17.81 -4.38
C LYS A 97 -2.03 -18.23 -4.26
N LYS A 98 -2.51 -18.50 -3.05
CA LYS A 98 -3.92 -18.84 -2.80
C LYS A 98 -4.81 -17.60 -2.75
N ALA A 99 -4.23 -16.41 -2.58
CA ALA A 99 -4.98 -15.17 -2.40
C ALA A 99 -5.37 -14.52 -3.73
N ASP A 100 -6.61 -14.03 -3.80
CA ASP A 100 -7.08 -13.20 -4.90
C ASP A 100 -6.51 -11.77 -4.83
N LEU A 101 -6.23 -11.29 -3.60
CA LEU A 101 -5.67 -9.98 -3.32
C LEU A 101 -4.66 -10.08 -2.18
N VAL A 102 -3.47 -9.50 -2.39
CA VAL A 102 -2.46 -9.32 -1.34
C VAL A 102 -2.57 -7.92 -0.75
N ILE A 103 -2.52 -7.80 0.57
CA ILE A 103 -2.63 -6.51 1.27
C ILE A 103 -1.49 -6.32 2.28
N ALA A 104 -1.02 -5.08 2.40
CA ALA A 104 -0.10 -4.67 3.46
C ALA A 104 -0.31 -3.18 3.81
N HIS A 105 0.22 -2.76 4.96
CA HIS A 105 0.23 -1.37 5.38
C HIS A 105 1.49 -0.70 4.87
N ASN A 106 1.34 0.16 3.84
CA ASN A 106 2.45 0.65 3.01
C ASN A 106 2.98 -0.38 1.99
N ALA A 107 2.07 -1.08 1.32
CA ALA A 107 2.36 -2.21 0.43
C ALA A 107 3.41 -2.01 -0.67
N ARG A 108 3.82 -0.78 -1.04
CA ARG A 108 4.96 -0.58 -1.94
C ARG A 108 6.25 -1.17 -1.34
N PHE A 109 6.42 -1.04 -0.03
CA PHE A 109 7.56 -1.59 0.71
C PHE A 109 7.53 -3.12 0.66
N ASP A 110 6.46 -3.74 1.19
CA ASP A 110 6.37 -5.18 1.32
C ASP A 110 6.34 -5.91 -0.03
N ARG A 111 5.71 -5.30 -1.03
CA ARG A 111 5.69 -5.83 -2.40
C ARG A 111 7.11 -5.97 -2.96
N GLY A 112 7.98 -5.00 -2.71
CA GLY A 112 9.37 -5.07 -3.16
C GLY A 112 10.10 -6.30 -2.61
N TRP A 113 9.86 -6.63 -1.34
CA TRP A 113 10.41 -7.84 -0.71
C TRP A 113 9.76 -9.12 -1.22
N ALA A 114 8.44 -9.15 -1.33
CA ALA A 114 7.72 -10.30 -1.88
C ALA A 114 8.18 -10.61 -3.31
N GLU A 115 8.29 -9.60 -4.19
CA GLU A 115 8.75 -9.77 -5.58
C GLU A 115 10.24 -10.16 -5.68
N LYS A 116 11.09 -9.75 -4.72
CA LYS A 116 12.48 -10.21 -4.65
C LYS A 116 12.57 -11.72 -4.38
N HIS A 117 11.68 -12.24 -3.53
CA HIS A 117 11.73 -13.62 -3.03
C HIS A 117 10.68 -14.56 -3.65
N GLY A 118 9.93 -14.09 -4.67
CA GLY A 118 8.95 -14.88 -5.39
C GLY A 118 8.42 -14.18 -6.65
N GLN A 119 7.65 -14.90 -7.45
CA GLN A 119 7.12 -14.38 -8.73
C GLN A 119 5.74 -13.72 -8.52
N PHE A 120 5.68 -12.60 -7.80
CA PHE A 120 4.42 -11.90 -7.44
C PHE A 120 4.09 -10.67 -8.28
N SER A 121 4.80 -10.47 -9.39
CA SER A 121 4.53 -9.35 -10.29
C SER A 121 3.12 -9.35 -10.91
N SER A 122 2.38 -10.46 -10.81
CA SER A 122 1.02 -10.62 -11.34
C SER A 122 -0.10 -10.62 -10.30
N SER A 123 0.21 -10.59 -9.00
CA SER A 123 -0.81 -10.56 -7.95
C SER A 123 -1.47 -9.18 -7.89
N ALA A 124 -2.77 -9.13 -7.58
CA ALA A 124 -3.42 -7.86 -7.24
C ALA A 124 -2.95 -7.41 -5.85
N TRP A 125 -2.63 -6.12 -5.70
CA TRP A 125 -2.15 -5.54 -4.44
C TRP A 125 -3.08 -4.44 -3.93
N GLY A 126 -3.39 -4.50 -2.64
CA GLY A 126 -4.08 -3.46 -1.88
C GLY A 126 -3.12 -2.82 -0.87
N CYS A 127 -3.20 -1.50 -0.71
CA CYS A 127 -2.40 -0.77 0.26
C CYS A 127 -3.31 -0.05 1.25
N THR A 128 -3.34 -0.52 2.50
CA THR A 128 -4.22 0.06 3.53
C THR A 128 -3.82 1.50 3.89
N HIS A 129 -2.56 1.87 3.67
CA HIS A 129 -2.09 3.24 3.87
C HIS A 129 -2.49 4.18 2.71
N ALA A 130 -2.31 3.75 1.46
CA ALA A 130 -2.48 4.63 0.29
C ALA A 130 -3.89 4.61 -0.33
N MET A 131 -4.71 3.65 0.06
CA MET A 131 -6.09 3.49 -0.41
C MET A 131 -7.13 3.91 0.63
N ILE A 132 -6.73 4.37 1.82
CA ILE A 132 -7.62 4.96 2.82
C ILE A 132 -7.08 6.34 3.17
N ASP A 133 -7.94 7.36 3.10
CA ASP A 133 -7.55 8.74 3.43
C ASP A 133 -7.72 9.01 4.93
N TRP A 134 -6.79 8.44 5.71
CA TRP A 134 -6.78 8.52 7.18
C TRP A 134 -6.89 9.96 7.70
N LYS A 135 -6.23 10.90 7.03
CA LYS A 135 -6.11 12.28 7.52
C LYS A 135 -7.27 13.17 7.11
N ARG A 136 -7.59 13.28 5.82
CA ARG A 136 -8.58 14.26 5.34
C ARG A 136 -10.00 13.72 5.52
N THR A 137 -10.23 12.44 5.22
CA THR A 137 -11.55 11.82 5.34
C THR A 137 -11.86 11.46 6.79
N HIS A 138 -10.93 10.80 7.48
CA HIS A 138 -11.18 10.26 8.84
C HIS A 138 -10.63 11.12 9.98
N LYS A 139 -10.03 12.29 9.67
CA LYS A 139 -9.53 13.28 10.64
C LYS A 139 -8.49 12.73 11.63
N MET A 140 -7.74 11.69 11.24
CA MET A 140 -6.63 11.17 12.06
C MET A 140 -5.37 12.03 11.86
N PRO A 141 -4.55 12.25 12.90
CA PRO A 141 -3.38 13.10 12.79
C PRO A 141 -2.27 12.49 11.92
N CYS A 142 -2.15 11.16 11.89
CA CYS A 142 -1.25 10.44 10.99
C CYS A 142 -1.85 9.08 10.57
N GLY A 143 -1.34 8.54 9.46
CA GLY A 143 -1.78 7.24 8.92
C GLY A 143 -0.85 6.09 9.29
N THR A 144 -0.12 6.17 10.41
CA THR A 144 0.72 5.05 10.86
C THR A 144 -0.15 3.98 11.49
N LEU A 145 0.15 2.70 11.23
CA LEU A 145 -0.69 1.58 11.67
C LEU A 145 -0.99 1.61 13.18
N ARG A 146 0.04 1.83 14.01
CA ARG A 146 -0.10 1.92 15.46
C ARG A 146 -1.01 3.06 15.91
N HIS A 147 -0.91 4.22 15.27
CA HIS A 147 -1.75 5.36 15.62
C HIS A 147 -3.20 5.11 15.22
N ILE A 148 -3.42 4.54 14.03
CA ILE A 148 -4.76 4.14 13.59
C ILE A 148 -5.36 3.11 14.55
N ALA A 149 -4.58 2.12 14.99
CA ALA A 149 -5.02 1.14 15.98
C ALA A 149 -5.39 1.80 17.32
N TRP A 150 -4.58 2.75 17.79
CA TRP A 150 -4.85 3.51 19.01
C TRP A 150 -6.16 4.29 18.92
N GLU A 151 -6.44 4.92 17.77
CA GLU A 151 -7.71 5.62 17.52
C GLU A 151 -8.94 4.71 17.63
N HIS A 152 -8.74 3.39 17.61
CA HIS A 152 -9.76 2.36 17.80
C HIS A 152 -9.60 1.56 19.10
N GLY A 153 -8.81 2.06 20.06
CA GLY A 153 -8.62 1.43 21.37
C GLY A 153 -7.80 0.15 21.36
N TYR A 154 -7.04 -0.11 20.30
CA TYR A 154 -6.10 -1.23 20.19
C TYR A 154 -4.67 -0.73 20.31
N PHE A 155 -3.91 -1.33 21.23
CA PHE A 155 -2.59 -0.83 21.65
C PHE A 155 -1.50 -1.89 21.39
N PRO A 156 -1.08 -2.08 20.13
CA PRO A 156 0.00 -3.02 19.81
C PRO A 156 1.31 -2.53 20.42
N THR A 157 2.06 -3.45 21.03
CA THR A 157 3.28 -3.13 21.78
C THR A 157 4.57 -3.52 21.04
N SER A 158 4.50 -4.53 20.16
CA SER A 158 5.61 -5.08 19.37
C SER A 158 5.61 -4.57 17.93
N HIS A 159 6.80 -4.44 17.34
CA HIS A 159 7.04 -4.20 15.92
C HIS A 159 7.53 -5.53 15.34
N ARG A 160 6.58 -6.44 15.20
CA ARG A 160 6.81 -7.84 14.84
C ARG A 160 5.83 -8.15 13.75
N ALA A 161 6.29 -8.81 12.69
CA ALA A 161 5.55 -8.91 11.46
C ALA A 161 4.13 -9.49 11.67
N LEU A 162 4.00 -10.54 12.50
CA LEU A 162 2.69 -11.15 12.75
C LEU A 162 1.75 -10.24 13.55
N ASP A 163 2.30 -9.48 14.50
CA ASP A 163 1.51 -8.56 15.32
C ASP A 163 1.05 -7.36 14.48
N ASP A 164 1.88 -6.87 13.56
CA ASP A 164 1.51 -5.81 12.63
C ASP A 164 0.46 -6.30 11.60
N VAL A 165 0.57 -7.52 11.07
CA VAL A 165 -0.51 -8.12 10.25
C VAL A 165 -1.83 -8.20 11.01
N ARG A 166 -1.80 -8.67 12.26
CA ARG A 166 -3.01 -8.76 13.10
C ARG A 166 -3.58 -7.40 13.44
N THR A 167 -2.73 -6.42 13.72
CA THR A 167 -3.11 -5.03 13.96
C THR A 167 -3.79 -4.44 12.74
N MET A 168 -3.22 -4.64 11.55
CA MET A 168 -3.81 -4.21 10.29
C MET A 168 -5.18 -4.84 10.08
N LEU A 169 -5.32 -6.16 10.25
CA LEU A 169 -6.60 -6.86 10.11
C LEU A 169 -7.63 -6.40 11.13
N HIS A 170 -7.20 -6.12 12.37
CA HIS A 170 -8.06 -5.57 13.41
C HIS A 170 -8.61 -4.20 13.00
N VAL A 171 -7.74 -3.29 12.57
CA VAL A 171 -8.12 -1.96 12.07
C VAL A 171 -9.08 -2.06 10.88
N LEU A 172 -8.79 -2.94 9.94
CA LEU A 172 -9.60 -3.10 8.73
C LEU A 172 -11.04 -3.56 9.01
N LYS A 173 -11.27 -4.28 10.11
CA LYS A 173 -12.61 -4.69 10.57
C LYS A 173 -13.38 -3.56 11.28
N GLN A 174 -12.72 -2.47 11.63
CA GLN A 174 -13.39 -1.36 12.32
C GLN A 174 -14.28 -0.56 11.36
N PRO A 175 -15.41 -0.03 11.84
CA PRO A 175 -16.15 1.00 11.15
C PRO A 175 -15.27 2.21 10.85
N THR A 176 -15.47 2.81 9.68
CA THR A 176 -14.80 4.08 9.37
C THR A 176 -15.35 5.21 10.25
N LYS A 177 -14.50 6.17 10.61
CA LYS A 177 -14.93 7.34 11.39
C LYS A 177 -15.94 8.23 10.65
N SER A 178 -15.83 8.32 9.32
CA SER A 178 -16.70 9.18 8.50
C SER A 178 -17.97 8.51 8.00
N ARG A 179 -17.99 7.17 7.90
CA ARG A 179 -19.14 6.35 7.47
C ARG A 179 -19.22 5.08 8.32
N PRO A 180 -19.82 5.13 9.53
CA PRO A 180 -19.83 4.01 10.47
C PRO A 180 -20.52 2.72 9.98
N GLN A 181 -21.24 2.79 8.86
CA GLN A 181 -21.85 1.65 8.18
C GLN A 181 -20.90 0.94 7.20
N GLU A 182 -19.73 1.51 6.92
CA GLU A 182 -18.68 0.97 6.06
C GLU A 182 -17.46 0.69 6.96
N THR A 183 -16.79 -0.43 6.75
CA THR A 183 -15.51 -0.78 7.37
C THR A 183 -14.35 -0.19 6.57
N TYR A 184 -13.18 -0.04 7.20
CA TYR A 184 -11.98 0.38 6.47
C TYR A 184 -11.56 -0.62 5.38
N PHE A 185 -11.85 -1.91 5.55
CA PHE A 185 -11.63 -2.89 4.50
C PHE A 185 -12.49 -2.62 3.26
N GLU A 186 -13.79 -2.37 3.44
CA GLU A 186 -14.71 -2.04 2.34
C GLU A 186 -14.29 -0.76 1.63
N GLU A 187 -13.90 0.28 2.38
CA GLU A 187 -13.37 1.51 1.79
C GLU A 187 -12.10 1.23 0.97
N MET A 188 -11.15 0.46 1.52
CA MET A 188 -9.91 0.11 0.83
C MET A 188 -10.20 -0.65 -0.46
N LEU A 189 -11.09 -1.65 -0.43
CA LEU A 189 -11.50 -2.40 -1.61
C LEU A 189 -12.17 -1.50 -2.65
N ARG A 190 -13.08 -0.62 -2.22
CA ARG A 190 -13.75 0.35 -3.10
C ARG A 190 -12.73 1.28 -3.77
N ASN A 191 -11.75 1.77 -3.03
CA ASN A 191 -10.72 2.66 -3.57
C ASN A 191 -9.71 1.92 -4.45
N ALA A 192 -9.38 0.65 -4.14
CA ALA A 192 -8.58 -0.22 -4.99
C ALA A 192 -9.28 -0.48 -6.34
N LEU A 193 -10.59 -0.72 -6.30
CA LEU A 193 -11.47 -0.95 -7.45
C LEU A 193 -11.68 0.28 -8.31
N ALA A 194 -11.71 1.46 -7.71
CA ALA A 194 -11.80 2.71 -8.43
C ALA A 194 -10.57 2.91 -9.33
N GLY A 195 -9.40 2.48 -8.87
CA GLY A 195 -8.13 2.71 -9.54
C GLY A 195 -7.68 4.17 -9.46
N LYS A 196 -6.44 4.43 -9.89
CA LYS A 196 -5.88 5.77 -9.95
C LYS A 196 -5.37 6.11 -11.34
N ARG A 197 -5.46 7.39 -11.68
CA ARG A 197 -4.91 8.02 -12.87
C ARG A 197 -3.70 8.86 -12.49
N LEU A 198 -2.60 8.68 -13.20
CA LEU A 198 -1.48 9.63 -13.13
C LEU A 198 -1.85 10.85 -13.97
N VAL A 199 -1.79 12.03 -13.38
CA VAL A 199 -2.02 13.32 -14.04
C VAL A 199 -0.72 14.09 -14.04
N LEU A 200 -0.27 14.53 -15.22
CA LEU A 200 0.93 15.35 -15.42
C LEU A 200 0.49 16.74 -15.90
N ALA A 201 0.60 17.74 -15.05
CA ALA A 201 0.26 19.12 -15.35
C ALA A 201 1.39 19.83 -16.13
N ARG A 202 1.61 19.38 -17.38
CA ARG A 202 2.61 19.96 -18.31
C ARG A 202 2.23 21.38 -18.70
N GLY A 203 3.23 22.24 -18.87
CA GLY A 203 3.00 23.62 -19.32
C GLY A 203 2.29 24.52 -18.30
N SER A 204 2.07 24.04 -17.07
CA SER A 204 1.52 24.88 -15.99
C SER A 204 2.48 26.03 -15.68
N ALA A 205 1.92 27.23 -15.55
CA ALA A 205 2.70 28.43 -15.26
C ALA A 205 3.24 28.41 -13.82
N PHE A 206 4.43 29.01 -13.59
CA PHE A 206 5.14 28.90 -12.32
C PHE A 206 4.34 29.44 -11.12
N GLU A 207 3.57 30.50 -11.32
CA GLU A 207 2.69 31.11 -10.33
C GLU A 207 1.57 30.17 -9.85
N LYS A 208 1.25 29.13 -10.62
CA LYS A 208 0.22 28.13 -10.25
C LYS A 208 0.73 27.04 -9.30
N LYS A 209 2.01 27.07 -8.92
CA LYS A 209 2.64 26.06 -8.03
C LYS A 209 1.87 25.82 -6.73
N ASP A 210 1.40 26.88 -6.07
CA ASP A 210 0.78 26.74 -4.75
C ASP A 210 -0.65 26.21 -4.86
N ALA A 211 -1.35 26.54 -5.96
CA ALA A 211 -2.64 25.95 -6.32
C ALA A 211 -2.51 24.46 -6.65
N LEU A 212 -1.44 24.05 -7.34
CA LEU A 212 -1.16 22.64 -7.62
C LEU A 212 -0.79 21.88 -6.34
N LYS A 213 0.05 22.45 -5.47
CA LYS A 213 0.39 21.84 -4.16
C LYS A 213 -0.83 21.63 -3.27
N SER A 214 -1.77 22.59 -3.23
CA SER A 214 -2.98 22.47 -2.41
C SER A 214 -3.89 21.31 -2.87
N ARG A 215 -3.72 20.85 -4.11
CA ARG A 215 -4.37 19.68 -4.71
C ARG A 215 -3.48 18.44 -4.78
N GLN A 216 -2.44 18.37 -3.93
CA GLN A 216 -1.52 17.22 -3.84
C GLN A 216 -0.81 16.89 -5.17
N PHE A 217 -0.43 17.92 -5.92
CA PHE A 217 0.57 17.75 -6.97
C PHE A 217 1.98 17.87 -6.39
N PHE A 218 2.87 17.04 -6.91
CA PHE A 218 4.28 16.98 -6.56
C PHE A 218 5.12 17.41 -7.76
N TRP A 219 6.21 18.13 -7.51
CA TRP A 219 7.12 18.52 -8.58
C TRP A 219 8.08 17.38 -8.91
N SER A 220 8.16 16.98 -10.18
CA SER A 220 9.24 16.15 -10.71
C SER A 220 10.31 17.05 -11.32
N GLY A 221 11.51 17.03 -10.76
CA GLY A 221 12.65 17.78 -11.29
C GLY A 221 13.13 17.25 -12.64
N LEU A 222 13.11 15.92 -12.81
CA LEU A 222 13.56 15.24 -14.03
C LEU A 222 12.66 15.55 -15.24
N GLN A 223 11.33 15.44 -15.06
CA GLN A 223 10.38 15.78 -16.14
C GLN A 223 10.02 17.27 -16.20
N LYS A 224 10.43 18.06 -15.20
CA LYS A 224 10.02 19.46 -15.02
C LYS A 224 8.49 19.61 -15.10
N VAL A 225 7.77 18.76 -14.38
CA VAL A 225 6.31 18.71 -14.40
C VAL A 225 5.73 18.50 -12.99
N TRP A 226 4.57 19.09 -12.74
CA TRP A 226 3.75 18.79 -11.58
C TRP A 226 2.93 17.52 -11.85
N TRP A 227 2.91 16.57 -10.92
CA TRP A 227 2.17 15.32 -11.08
C TRP A 227 1.34 14.94 -9.86
N SER A 228 0.24 14.22 -10.06
CA SER A 228 -0.58 13.67 -8.99
C SER A 228 -1.18 12.31 -9.36
N LEU A 229 -1.49 11.49 -8.36
CA LEU A 229 -2.23 10.24 -8.50
C LEU A 229 -3.65 10.45 -8.01
N VAL A 230 -4.59 10.45 -8.95
CA VAL A 230 -5.97 10.88 -8.73
C VAL A 230 -6.89 9.68 -8.79
N PRO A 231 -7.75 9.42 -7.79
CA PRO A 231 -8.78 8.40 -7.90
C PRO A 231 -9.63 8.60 -9.14
N GLU A 232 -9.91 7.54 -9.90
CA GLU A 232 -10.63 7.68 -11.18
C GLU A 232 -11.99 8.41 -11.05
N PRO A 233 -12.80 8.20 -9.97
CA PRO A 233 -14.05 8.95 -9.78
C PRO A 233 -13.88 10.45 -9.53
N GLU A 234 -12.71 10.89 -9.05
CA GLU A 234 -12.41 12.31 -8.77
C GLU A 234 -11.87 13.04 -10.01
N TRP A 235 -11.63 12.31 -11.11
CA TRP A 235 -10.98 12.87 -12.30
C TRP A 235 -11.75 14.02 -12.93
N GLU A 236 -13.06 13.89 -13.16
CA GLU A 236 -13.83 14.93 -13.87
C GLU A 236 -13.89 16.25 -13.09
N GLU A 237 -13.97 16.18 -11.76
CA GLU A 237 -13.91 17.37 -10.91
C GLU A 237 -12.53 18.05 -11.01
N LEU A 238 -11.46 17.27 -10.87
CA LEU A 238 -10.11 17.79 -10.94
C LEU A 238 -9.80 18.36 -12.33
N LYS A 239 -10.23 17.68 -13.39
CA LYS A 239 -10.09 18.12 -14.79
C LYS A 239 -10.73 19.49 -14.99
N GLY A 240 -11.96 19.66 -14.54
CA GLY A 240 -12.66 20.95 -14.66
C GLY A 240 -11.92 22.08 -13.95
N TRP A 241 -11.31 21.81 -12.80
CA TRP A 241 -10.44 22.79 -12.13
C TRP A 241 -9.11 23.02 -12.86
N LEU A 242 -8.44 21.98 -13.35
CA LEU A 242 -7.20 22.15 -14.12
C LEU A 242 -7.46 23.06 -15.33
N GLU A 243 -8.52 22.77 -16.08
CA GLU A 243 -8.89 23.55 -17.26
C GLU A 243 -9.16 25.01 -16.93
N ARG A 244 -9.97 25.29 -15.90
CA ARG A 244 -10.34 26.67 -15.55
C ARG A 244 -9.22 27.42 -14.84
N ASP A 245 -8.69 26.84 -13.77
CA ASP A 245 -7.88 27.54 -12.77
C ASP A 245 -6.38 27.46 -13.08
N ILE A 246 -5.92 26.43 -13.79
CA ILE A 246 -4.51 26.23 -14.14
C ILE A 246 -4.22 26.64 -15.58
N TYR A 247 -5.10 26.31 -16.52
CA TYR A 247 -4.84 26.47 -17.95
C TYR A 247 -5.72 27.51 -18.67
N ASN A 248 -6.60 28.24 -17.96
CA ASN A 248 -7.48 29.26 -18.53
C ASN A 248 -8.25 28.79 -19.79
N GLY A 249 -8.73 27.54 -19.77
CA GLY A 249 -9.48 26.91 -20.85
C GLY A 249 -8.65 26.26 -21.97
N ARG A 250 -7.31 26.25 -21.87
CA ARG A 250 -6.41 25.65 -22.88
C ARG A 250 -5.52 24.56 -22.28
N PRO A 251 -6.09 23.39 -21.95
CA PRO A 251 -5.38 22.36 -21.20
C PRO A 251 -4.18 21.80 -21.97
N THR A 252 -3.05 21.66 -21.28
CA THR A 252 -1.85 20.97 -21.78
C THR A 252 -1.43 19.81 -20.90
N PHE A 253 -2.27 19.41 -19.93
CA PHE A 253 -2.00 18.26 -19.07
C PHE A 253 -2.08 16.93 -19.83
N GLU A 254 -1.34 15.94 -19.34
CA GLU A 254 -1.35 14.55 -19.82
C GLU A 254 -1.90 13.64 -18.73
N THR A 255 -2.59 12.56 -19.11
CA THR A 255 -3.08 11.58 -18.14
C THR A 255 -2.82 10.15 -18.57
N ILE A 256 -2.49 9.30 -17.60
CA ILE A 256 -2.33 7.86 -17.77
C ILE A 256 -3.32 7.17 -16.81
N PRO A 257 -4.40 6.56 -17.32
CA PRO A 257 -5.41 5.92 -16.48
C PRO A 257 -4.89 4.59 -15.91
N GLN A 258 -5.51 4.14 -14.81
CA GLN A 258 -5.30 2.82 -14.20
C GLN A 258 -3.82 2.45 -13.99
N VAL A 259 -3.05 3.38 -13.45
CA VAL A 259 -1.64 3.14 -13.14
C VAL A 259 -1.49 2.29 -11.87
N ASP A 260 -0.61 1.30 -11.94
CA ASP A 260 -0.15 0.59 -10.75
C ASP A 260 0.92 1.43 -10.05
N PHE A 261 0.48 2.25 -9.09
CA PHE A 261 1.36 3.10 -8.31
C PHE A 261 2.04 2.39 -7.13
N LEU A 262 1.70 1.11 -6.91
CA LEU A 262 2.34 0.27 -5.90
C LEU A 262 3.56 -0.47 -6.46
N ALA A 263 3.74 -0.49 -7.77
CA ALA A 263 4.93 -1.05 -8.39
C ALA A 263 6.21 -0.35 -7.89
N ALA A 264 7.24 -1.11 -7.58
CA ALA A 264 8.50 -0.57 -7.05
C ALA A 264 9.11 0.47 -8.02
N ASP A 265 9.04 0.18 -9.32
CA ASP A 265 9.55 0.99 -10.42
C ASP A 265 8.59 2.10 -10.87
N PHE A 266 7.42 2.28 -10.25
CA PHE A 266 6.39 3.22 -10.72
C PHE A 266 6.97 4.60 -11.06
N LYS A 267 7.71 5.20 -10.13
CA LYS A 267 8.27 6.53 -10.35
C LYS A 267 9.38 6.52 -11.41
N THR A 268 10.24 5.51 -11.43
CA THR A 268 11.29 5.34 -12.45
C THR A 268 10.71 5.17 -13.85
N LYS A 269 9.71 4.29 -13.99
CA LYS A 269 8.97 4.01 -15.21
C LYS A 269 8.36 5.27 -15.81
N TYR A 270 7.81 6.14 -14.96
CA TYR A 270 7.25 7.43 -15.36
C TYR A 270 8.20 8.61 -15.15
N ARG A 271 9.50 8.38 -14.85
CA ARG A 271 10.53 9.42 -14.65
C ARG A 271 10.12 10.56 -13.69
N LEU A 272 9.47 10.21 -12.58
CA LEU A 272 8.91 11.17 -11.62
C LEU A 272 9.83 11.53 -10.45
N GLU A 273 10.92 10.76 -10.25
CA GLU A 273 11.99 11.03 -9.28
C GLU A 273 12.98 12.08 -9.78
#